data_AF-V9L2D4-F1
#
_entry.id   AF-V9L2D4-F1
#
_cell.length_a   1.000
_cell.length_b   1.000
_cell.length_c   1.000
_cell.angle_alpha   90.00
_cell.angle_beta   90.00
_cell.angle_gamma   90.00
#
_symmetry.space_group_name_H-M   'P 1'
#
loop_
_entity.id
_entity.type
_entity.pdbx_description
1 polymer ?
#
loop_
_entity_poly.entity_id
_entity_poly.type
_entity_poly.pdbx_seq_one_letter_code
_entity_poly.pdbx_strand_id
1 'polypeptide(L)'
;YRRSSDLDGIFRSILLETDGHPRAIAILQAFTRCFVQTLQQMQIQMPLKVYFPHNHQSLVMALSRHPSDIPSAVWSKHLSNIVQILKRNVQEAEVTRKAENLFQNWFLLAHFGDWVNIAGQELMRREDEITEMLLWLLMFYYKPSNQSQQEDHLLADVKLLYDHLKVLVNATHLNLEDLQTALTARHLSTEQSPLKDMTNHLIMSFLLCSAGGHGIAKESVQLLTLTGDAADGVFELLGSIAHRQNKQRHKDSTDYQSQMTIKLLQEVLSETQPRTVQPTHTPLKGVFHSFQ
;
A
#
# COMPACT_ATOMS: atom_id res chain seq x y z
N TYR A 1 -23.34 14.57 -21.26
CA TYR A 1 -21.92 14.28 -21.57
C TYR A 1 -21.13 15.59 -21.57
N ARG A 2 -20.72 16.08 -20.39
CA ARG A 2 -19.80 17.22 -20.25
C ARG A 2 -18.45 16.59 -19.95
N ARG A 3 -17.49 16.70 -20.89
CA ARG A 3 -16.13 16.17 -20.71
C ARG A 3 -15.54 16.77 -19.44
N SER A 4 -15.20 15.92 -18.48
CA SER A 4 -14.42 16.26 -17.30
C SER A 4 -13.02 16.68 -17.73
N SER A 5 -12.80 17.98 -17.88
CA SER A 5 -11.46 18.57 -17.87
C SER A 5 -11.01 18.85 -16.42
N ASP A 6 -11.37 17.95 -15.50
CA ASP A 6 -10.99 18.01 -14.10
C ASP A 6 -9.90 16.97 -13.87
N LEU A 7 -8.87 17.35 -13.12
CA LEU A 7 -7.68 16.58 -12.81
C LEU A 7 -7.99 15.14 -12.35
N ASP A 8 -9.03 14.95 -11.54
CA ASP A 8 -9.53 13.64 -11.09
C ASP A 8 -9.95 12.74 -12.26
N GLY A 9 -10.54 13.32 -13.30
CA GLY A 9 -10.93 12.59 -14.51
C GLY A 9 -9.73 12.04 -15.26
N ILE A 10 -8.63 12.80 -15.33
CA ILE A 10 -7.37 12.36 -15.95
C ILE A 10 -6.78 11.18 -15.18
N PHE A 11 -6.65 11.31 -13.85
CA PHE A 11 -6.10 10.24 -13.03
C PHE A 11 -6.98 8.98 -13.03
N ARG A 12 -8.31 9.17 -13.03
CA ARG A 12 -9.25 8.06 -13.19
C ARG A 12 -9.04 7.34 -14.52
N SER A 13 -8.93 8.07 -15.63
CA SER A 13 -8.64 7.49 -16.94
C SER A 13 -7.32 6.74 -16.96
N ILE A 14 -6.24 7.33 -16.43
CA ILE A 14 -4.93 6.67 -16.38
C ILE A 14 -5.01 5.36 -15.59
N LEU A 15 -5.63 5.34 -14.41
CA LEU A 15 -5.72 4.12 -13.63
C LEU A 15 -6.60 3.06 -14.29
N LEU A 16 -7.69 3.46 -14.95
CA LEU A 16 -8.54 2.54 -15.71
C LEU A 16 -7.80 1.93 -16.92
N GLU A 17 -7.06 2.76 -17.67
CA GLU A 17 -6.30 2.33 -18.85
C GLU A 17 -5.10 1.46 -18.49
N THR A 18 -4.55 1.62 -17.29
CA THR A 18 -3.40 0.86 -16.78
C THR A 18 -3.80 -0.29 -15.86
N ASP A 19 -5.10 -0.53 -15.65
CA ASP A 19 -5.65 -1.48 -14.66
C ASP A 19 -4.98 -1.36 -13.28
N GLY A 20 -4.71 -0.13 -12.85
CA GLY A 20 -4.09 0.15 -11.55
C GLY A 20 -2.61 -0.21 -11.46
N HIS A 21 -1.88 -0.22 -12.58
CA HIS A 21 -0.45 -0.51 -12.61
C HIS A 21 0.32 0.24 -11.50
N PRO A 22 1.24 -0.42 -10.77
CA PRO A 22 1.92 0.19 -9.62
C PRO A 22 2.59 1.53 -9.91
N ARG A 23 3.24 1.66 -11.06
CA ARG A 23 3.83 2.95 -11.52
C ARG A 23 2.80 4.08 -11.69
N ALA A 24 1.60 3.78 -12.19
CA ALA A 24 0.55 4.78 -12.34
C ALA A 24 0.06 5.26 -10.97
N ILE A 25 -0.11 4.33 -10.03
CA ILE A 25 -0.43 4.65 -8.63
C ILE A 25 0.70 5.47 -7.99
N ALA A 26 1.96 5.16 -8.24
CA ALA A 26 3.09 5.91 -7.69
C ALA A 26 3.13 7.36 -8.21
N ILE A 27 2.90 7.56 -9.51
CA ILE A 27 2.80 8.91 -10.11
C ILE A 27 1.63 9.69 -9.47
N LEU A 28 0.47 9.04 -9.32
CA LEU A 28 -0.70 9.61 -8.66
C LEU A 28 -0.38 10.07 -7.22
N GLN A 29 0.26 9.21 -6.44
CA GLN A 29 0.65 9.49 -5.05
C GLN A 29 1.68 10.62 -4.98
N ALA A 30 2.70 10.59 -5.84
CA ALA A 30 3.71 11.64 -5.91
C ALA A 30 3.09 13.00 -6.25
N PHE A 31 2.22 13.03 -7.25
CA PHE A 31 1.47 14.23 -7.61
C PHE A 31 0.63 14.73 -6.43
N THR A 32 -0.17 13.85 -5.83
CA THR A 32 -1.10 14.21 -4.73
C THR A 32 -0.35 14.78 -3.54
N ARG A 33 0.78 14.16 -3.19
CA ARG A 33 1.66 14.64 -2.11
C ARG A 33 2.16 16.05 -2.39
N CYS A 34 2.72 16.30 -3.58
CA CYS A 34 3.21 17.62 -3.98
C CYS A 34 2.08 18.66 -4.01
N PHE A 35 0.92 18.26 -4.54
CA PHE A 35 -0.25 19.11 -4.66
C PHE A 35 -0.78 19.56 -3.30
N VAL A 36 -1.02 18.62 -2.37
CA VAL A 36 -1.52 18.92 -1.01
C VAL A 36 -0.51 19.77 -0.24
N GLN A 37 0.79 19.45 -0.32
CA GLN A 37 1.84 20.25 0.32
C GLN A 37 1.85 21.69 -0.19
N THR A 38 1.76 21.87 -1.51
CA THR A 38 1.72 23.20 -2.13
C THR A 38 0.48 23.96 -1.70
N LEU A 39 -0.70 23.32 -1.71
CA LEU A 39 -1.95 23.94 -1.26
C LEU A 39 -1.90 24.39 0.20
N GLN A 40 -1.30 23.60 1.09
CA GLN A 40 -1.14 23.95 2.51
C GLN A 40 -0.20 25.15 2.72
N GLN A 41 0.74 25.36 1.81
CA GLN A 41 1.68 26.49 1.83
C GLN A 41 1.12 27.75 1.15
N MET A 42 0.05 27.62 0.37
CA MET A 42 -0.58 28.77 -0.28
C MET A 42 -1.30 29.65 0.75
N GLN A 43 -1.17 30.97 0.56
CA GLN A 43 -1.74 31.98 1.45
C GLN A 43 -3.28 31.95 1.47
N ILE A 44 -3.90 31.52 0.37
CA ILE A 44 -5.33 31.23 0.28
C ILE A 44 -5.50 29.72 0.44
N GLN A 45 -5.84 29.27 1.65
CA GLN A 45 -6.13 27.86 1.90
C GLN A 45 -7.43 27.47 1.20
N MET A 46 -7.33 26.98 -0.04
CA MET A 46 -8.47 26.35 -0.68
C MET A 46 -8.80 25.03 0.04
N PRO A 47 -10.06 24.80 0.45
CA PRO A 47 -10.43 23.55 1.09
C PRO A 47 -10.22 22.37 0.15
N LEU A 48 -9.65 21.27 0.65
CA LEU A 48 -9.47 20.03 -0.13
C LEU A 48 -10.79 19.48 -0.69
N LYS A 49 -11.93 19.84 -0.09
CA LYS A 49 -13.28 19.52 -0.60
C LYS A 49 -13.51 20.00 -2.03
N VAL A 50 -12.86 21.09 -2.45
CA VAL A 50 -12.98 21.63 -3.82
C VAL A 50 -12.38 20.66 -4.83
N TYR A 51 -11.35 19.92 -4.45
CA TYR A 51 -10.65 18.97 -5.31
C TYR A 51 -11.21 17.56 -5.21
N PHE A 52 -11.78 17.18 -4.07
CA PHE A 52 -12.44 15.90 -3.86
C PHE A 52 -13.95 16.08 -3.56
N PRO A 53 -14.73 16.67 -4.48
CA PRO A 53 -16.11 17.07 -4.21
C PRO A 53 -17.06 15.88 -4.00
N HIS A 54 -16.69 14.70 -4.49
CA HIS A 54 -17.50 13.48 -4.45
C HIS A 54 -17.15 12.57 -3.27
N ASN A 55 -16.14 12.90 -2.46
CA ASN A 55 -15.69 12.06 -1.36
C ASN A 55 -16.23 12.55 0.00
N HIS A 56 -16.38 11.62 0.95
CA HIS A 56 -16.70 11.99 2.33
C HIS A 56 -15.59 12.84 2.93
N GLN A 57 -15.95 14.05 3.37
CA GLN A 57 -14.97 15.03 3.86
C GLN A 57 -14.17 14.54 5.07
N SER A 58 -14.77 13.73 5.94
CA SER A 58 -14.07 13.11 7.07
C SER A 58 -12.92 12.21 6.62
N LEU A 59 -13.10 11.47 5.51
CA LEU A 59 -12.07 10.61 4.94
C LEU A 59 -10.95 11.44 4.29
N VAL A 60 -11.31 12.48 3.52
CA VAL A 60 -10.35 13.42 2.91
C VAL A 60 -9.48 14.08 3.98
N MET A 61 -10.09 14.55 5.08
CA MET A 61 -9.39 15.18 6.19
C MET A 61 -8.51 14.21 6.98
N ALA A 62 -8.89 12.94 7.08
CA ALA A 62 -8.06 11.92 7.72
C ALA A 62 -6.83 11.60 6.86
N LEU A 63 -7.04 11.25 5.58
CA LEU A 63 -6.01 10.81 4.66
C LEU A 63 -5.02 11.91 4.26
N SER A 64 -5.45 13.18 4.22
CA SER A 64 -4.58 14.31 3.85
C SER A 64 -3.53 14.68 4.88
N ARG A 65 -3.62 14.15 6.11
CA ARG A 65 -2.55 14.32 7.09
C ARG A 65 -1.37 13.46 6.67
N HIS A 66 -0.20 14.08 6.49
CA HIS A 66 0.99 13.33 6.15
C HIS A 66 1.53 12.61 7.39
N PRO A 67 1.92 11.31 7.31
CA PRO A 67 2.39 10.57 8.48
C PRO A 67 3.55 11.23 9.23
N SER A 68 4.49 11.89 8.53
CA SER A 68 5.62 12.62 9.15
C SER A 68 5.24 13.86 9.97
N ASP A 69 3.98 14.29 9.89
CA ASP A 69 3.44 15.41 10.68
C ASP A 69 2.67 14.92 11.91
N ILE A 70 2.52 13.60 12.07
CA ILE A 70 1.83 12.96 13.20
C ILE A 70 2.83 12.11 14.00
N PRO A 71 2.89 12.25 15.34
CA PRO A 71 3.71 11.38 16.18
C PRO A 71 3.37 9.90 16.01
N SER A 72 4.39 9.04 15.93
CA SER A 72 4.19 7.60 15.70
C SER A 72 3.38 6.89 16.79
N ALA A 73 3.39 7.42 18.02
CA ALA A 73 2.59 6.92 19.14
C ALA A 73 1.06 6.99 18.90
N VAL A 74 0.59 7.81 17.94
CA VAL A 74 -0.85 7.94 17.65
C VAL A 74 -1.23 7.43 16.26
N TRP A 75 -0.29 6.81 15.51
CA TRP A 75 -0.58 6.25 14.18
C TRP A 75 -1.66 5.16 14.23
N SER A 76 -1.60 4.24 15.18
CA SER A 76 -2.58 3.15 15.33
C SER A 76 -4.00 3.69 15.52
N LYS A 77 -4.17 4.73 16.36
CA LYS A 77 -5.45 5.42 16.55
C LYS A 77 -5.92 6.13 15.28
N HIS A 78 -5.01 6.78 14.56
CA HIS A 78 -5.33 7.46 13.31
C HIS A 78 -5.78 6.47 12.21
N LEU A 79 -5.06 5.36 12.06
CA LEU A 79 -5.40 4.28 11.13
C LEU A 79 -6.74 3.64 11.46
N SER A 80 -7.01 3.36 12.75
CA SER A 80 -8.31 2.85 13.18
C SER A 80 -9.46 3.77 12.75
N ASN A 81 -9.29 5.09 12.91
CA ASN A 81 -10.27 6.07 12.44
C ASN A 81 -10.44 6.06 10.90
N ILE A 82 -9.35 5.96 10.13
CA ILE A 82 -9.42 5.82 8.66
C ILE A 82 -10.24 4.58 8.29
N VAL A 83 -9.92 3.43 8.88
CA VAL A 83 -10.59 2.15 8.59
C VAL A 83 -12.07 2.20 8.97
N GLN A 84 -12.42 2.78 10.10
CA GLN A 84 -13.81 2.93 10.52
C GLN A 84 -14.62 3.82 9.56
N ILE A 85 -14.03 4.91 9.06
CA ILE A 85 -14.66 5.77 8.06
C ILE A 85 -14.85 5.00 6.75
N LEU A 86 -13.81 4.30 6.27
CA LEU A 86 -13.89 3.48 5.06
C LEU A 86 -14.97 2.40 5.17
N LYS A 87 -14.97 1.60 6.24
CA LYS A 87 -15.98 0.55 6.47
C LYS A 87 -17.41 1.10 6.47
N ARG A 88 -17.64 2.25 7.11
CA ARG A 88 -18.95 2.93 7.07
C ARG A 88 -19.35 3.31 5.64
N ASN A 89 -18.42 3.91 4.90
CA ASN A 89 -18.69 4.33 3.51
C ASN A 89 -18.92 3.13 2.58
N VAL A 90 -18.22 2.01 2.78
CA VAL A 90 -18.42 0.76 2.03
C VAL A 90 -19.81 0.17 2.32
N GLN A 91 -20.21 0.11 3.59
CA GLN A 91 -21.55 -0.34 3.99
C GLN A 91 -22.66 0.54 3.38
N GLU A 92 -22.49 1.86 3.38
CA GLU A 92 -23.43 2.79 2.72
C GLU A 92 -23.47 2.57 1.18
N ALA A 93 -22.33 2.25 0.56
CA ALA A 93 -22.26 1.92 -0.87
C ALA A 93 -23.00 0.62 -1.21
N GLU A 94 -22.95 -0.39 -0.36
CA GLU A 94 -23.67 -1.66 -0.51
C GLU A 94 -25.19 -1.46 -0.45
N VAL A 95 -25.67 -0.68 0.52
CA VAL A 95 -27.11 -0.35 0.66
C VAL A 95 -27.62 0.42 -0.55
N THR A 96 -26.81 1.37 -1.06
CA THR A 96 -27.18 2.20 -2.22
C THR A 96 -26.92 1.53 -3.57
N ARG A 97 -26.23 0.38 -3.59
CA ARG A 97 -25.81 -0.38 -4.78
C ARG A 97 -25.08 0.46 -5.84
N LYS A 98 -24.33 1.47 -5.40
CA LYS A 98 -23.56 2.34 -6.30
C LYS A 98 -22.09 1.92 -6.30
N ALA A 99 -21.68 1.15 -7.30
CA ALA A 99 -20.27 0.78 -7.51
C ALA A 99 -19.35 2.01 -7.57
N GLU A 100 -19.85 3.13 -8.07
CA GLU A 100 -19.15 4.41 -8.08
C GLU A 100 -18.71 4.86 -6.67
N ASN A 101 -19.50 4.62 -5.63
CA ASN A 101 -19.13 5.01 -4.27
C ASN A 101 -17.95 4.17 -3.74
N LEU A 102 -17.90 2.87 -4.05
CA LEU A 102 -16.78 2.01 -3.65
C LEU A 102 -15.48 2.46 -4.34
N PHE A 103 -15.57 2.70 -5.65
CA PHE A 103 -14.45 3.21 -6.43
C PHE A 103 -13.94 4.55 -5.90
N GLN A 104 -14.82 5.50 -5.57
CA GLN A 104 -14.38 6.80 -5.05
C GLN A 104 -13.62 6.69 -3.72
N ASN A 105 -14.04 5.78 -2.83
CA ASN A 105 -13.32 5.56 -1.57
C ASN A 105 -11.95 4.91 -1.78
N TRP A 106 -11.87 3.90 -2.65
CA TRP A 106 -10.60 3.28 -3.02
C TRP A 106 -9.67 4.26 -3.73
N PHE A 107 -10.18 5.01 -4.70
CA PHE A 107 -9.45 5.99 -5.47
C PHE A 107 -8.81 7.03 -4.55
N LEU A 108 -9.57 7.55 -3.58
CA LEU A 108 -9.03 8.46 -2.56
C LEU A 108 -7.95 7.79 -1.70
N LEU A 109 -8.12 6.54 -1.30
CA LEU A 109 -7.08 5.81 -0.58
C LEU A 109 -5.80 5.63 -1.43
N ALA A 110 -5.95 5.35 -2.73
CA ALA A 110 -4.84 5.23 -3.68
C ALA A 110 -4.05 6.54 -3.82
N HIS A 111 -4.73 7.68 -3.85
CA HIS A 111 -4.14 9.02 -3.80
C HIS A 111 -3.27 9.23 -2.55
N PHE A 112 -3.74 8.77 -1.39
CA PHE A 112 -3.09 8.95 -0.08
C PHE A 112 -2.48 7.65 0.47
N GLY A 113 -1.78 6.89 -0.39
CA GLY A 113 -1.26 5.56 -0.08
C GLY A 113 -0.19 5.49 1.01
N ASP A 114 0.34 6.61 1.48
CA ASP A 114 1.29 6.66 2.60
C ASP A 114 0.75 5.97 3.85
N TRP A 115 -0.56 6.08 4.12
CA TRP A 115 -1.21 5.42 5.27
C TRP A 115 -1.28 3.90 5.11
N VAL A 116 -1.38 3.39 3.88
CA VAL A 116 -1.35 1.94 3.60
C VAL A 116 0.03 1.37 3.95
N ASN A 117 1.09 2.11 3.62
CA ASN A 117 2.47 1.75 3.98
C ASN A 117 2.72 1.80 5.50
N ILE A 118 2.07 2.74 6.21
CA ILE A 118 2.14 2.79 7.68
C ILE A 118 1.34 1.64 8.29
N ALA A 119 0.20 1.25 7.72
CA ALA A 119 -0.56 0.08 8.18
C ALA A 119 0.27 -1.20 8.13
N GLY A 120 1.01 -1.44 7.04
CA GLY A 120 1.95 -2.56 6.93
C GLY A 120 3.02 -2.56 8.03
N GLN A 121 3.59 -1.40 8.35
CA GLN A 121 4.58 -1.28 9.44
C GLN A 121 3.97 -1.44 10.84
N GLU A 122 2.79 -0.88 11.07
CA GLU A 122 2.10 -0.99 12.36
C GLU A 122 1.70 -2.44 12.66
N LEU A 123 1.30 -3.22 11.65
CA LEU A 123 1.09 -4.66 11.74
C LEU A 123 2.35 -5.38 12.29
N MET A 124 3.53 -4.97 11.86
CA MET A 124 4.79 -5.58 12.33
C MET A 124 5.18 -5.12 13.73
N ARG A 125 5.01 -3.82 14.03
CA ARG A 125 5.56 -3.18 15.25
C ARG A 125 4.66 -3.22 16.49
N ARG A 126 3.35 -3.28 16.33
CA ARG A 126 2.39 -3.15 17.45
C ARG A 126 1.65 -4.47 17.72
N GLU A 127 1.07 -4.58 18.91
CA GLU A 127 0.26 -5.72 19.34
C GLU A 127 -1.20 -5.61 18.87
N ASP A 128 -1.98 -6.65 19.12
CA ASP A 128 -3.06 -7.15 18.25
C ASP A 128 -4.34 -6.29 18.14
N GLU A 129 -4.47 -5.18 18.87
CA GLU A 129 -5.74 -4.44 19.04
C GLU A 129 -6.40 -4.00 17.74
N ILE A 130 -5.60 -3.70 16.70
CA ILE A 130 -6.11 -3.24 15.40
C ILE A 130 -5.70 -4.12 14.22
N THR A 131 -5.14 -5.31 14.46
CA THR A 131 -4.61 -6.20 13.41
C THR A 131 -5.63 -6.50 12.33
N GLU A 132 -6.84 -6.91 12.71
CA GLU A 132 -7.93 -7.20 11.76
C GLU A 132 -8.35 -5.96 10.95
N MET A 133 -8.30 -4.77 11.55
CA MET A 133 -8.61 -3.53 10.84
C MET A 133 -7.55 -3.21 9.79
N LEU A 134 -6.27 -3.45 10.09
CA LEU A 134 -5.17 -3.17 9.18
C LEU A 134 -5.05 -4.21 8.07
N LEU A 135 -5.28 -5.50 8.36
CA LEU A 135 -5.36 -6.53 7.32
C LEU A 135 -6.54 -6.26 6.37
N TRP A 136 -7.69 -5.85 6.92
CA TRP A 136 -8.82 -5.41 6.09
C TRP A 136 -8.47 -4.19 5.22
N LEU A 137 -7.73 -3.20 5.75
CA LEU A 137 -7.32 -2.03 4.98
C LEU A 137 -6.41 -2.40 3.80
N LEU A 138 -5.44 -3.29 4.04
CA LEU A 138 -4.58 -3.81 2.98
C LEU A 138 -5.40 -4.58 1.93
N MET A 139 -6.31 -5.45 2.37
CA MET A 139 -7.20 -6.17 1.46
C MET A 139 -8.03 -5.20 0.62
N PHE A 140 -8.64 -4.19 1.24
CA PHE A 140 -9.42 -3.16 0.54
C PHE A 140 -8.57 -2.37 -0.47
N TYR A 141 -7.31 -2.10 -0.17
CA TYR A 141 -6.41 -1.38 -1.08
C TYR A 141 -6.04 -2.21 -2.31
N TYR A 142 -5.67 -3.47 -2.12
CA TYR A 142 -5.20 -4.35 -3.21
C TYR A 142 -6.33 -5.04 -3.97
N LYS A 143 -7.45 -5.30 -3.30
CA LYS A 143 -8.62 -5.96 -3.86
C LYS A 143 -9.89 -5.29 -3.33
N PRO A 144 -10.24 -4.11 -3.86
CA PRO A 144 -11.43 -3.37 -3.44
C PRO A 144 -12.69 -4.07 -3.94
N SER A 145 -13.29 -4.94 -3.13
CA SER A 145 -14.55 -5.59 -3.46
C SER A 145 -15.52 -5.64 -2.28
N ASN A 146 -16.77 -5.98 -2.59
CA ASN A 146 -17.89 -6.07 -1.67
C ASN A 146 -17.99 -7.48 -1.06
N GLN A 147 -17.13 -7.77 -0.07
CA GLN A 147 -17.22 -8.89 0.88
C GLN A 147 -17.96 -10.14 0.37
N SER A 148 -17.36 -10.81 -0.62
CA SER A 148 -17.78 -12.15 -1.04
C SER A 148 -17.21 -13.22 -0.09
N GLN A 149 -17.86 -14.39 0.03
CA GLN A 149 -17.33 -15.52 0.82
C GLN A 149 -15.92 -15.97 0.38
N GLN A 150 -15.55 -15.72 -0.87
CA GLN A 150 -14.20 -15.99 -1.39
C GLN A 150 -13.16 -15.06 -0.75
N GLU A 151 -13.51 -13.82 -0.39
CA GLU A 151 -12.62 -12.88 0.26
C GLU A 151 -12.31 -13.25 1.71
N ASP A 152 -13.26 -13.86 2.42
CA ASP A 152 -13.02 -14.33 3.79
C ASP A 152 -11.92 -15.40 3.82
N HIS A 153 -11.93 -16.33 2.85
CA HIS A 153 -10.87 -17.32 2.69
C HIS A 153 -9.52 -16.68 2.33
N LEU A 154 -9.53 -15.72 1.40
CA LEU A 154 -8.34 -14.96 1.01
C LEU A 154 -7.74 -14.16 2.17
N LEU A 155 -8.58 -13.53 2.99
CA LEU A 155 -8.14 -12.80 4.19
C LEU A 155 -7.59 -13.77 5.24
N ALA A 156 -8.18 -14.95 5.41
CA ALA A 156 -7.67 -15.99 6.30
C ALA A 156 -6.28 -16.49 5.86
N ASP A 157 -6.06 -16.70 4.56
CA ASP A 157 -4.75 -17.10 4.03
C ASP A 157 -3.68 -16.03 4.28
N VAL A 158 -4.03 -14.75 4.08
CA VAL A 158 -3.12 -13.64 4.38
C VAL A 158 -2.90 -13.49 5.89
N LYS A 159 -3.93 -13.71 6.71
CA LYS A 159 -3.80 -13.69 8.17
C LYS A 159 -2.81 -14.75 8.65
N LEU A 160 -2.85 -15.95 8.09
CA LEU A 160 -1.88 -16.99 8.40
C LEU A 160 -0.45 -16.57 8.01
N LEU A 161 -0.25 -15.98 6.84
CA LEU A 161 1.05 -15.41 6.47
C LEU A 161 1.51 -14.36 7.49
N TYR A 162 0.61 -13.42 7.84
CA TYR A 162 0.88 -12.41 8.85
C TYR A 162 1.29 -13.03 10.19
N ASP A 163 0.55 -14.03 10.69
CA ASP A 163 0.84 -14.69 11.96
C ASP A 163 2.24 -15.34 11.95
N HIS A 164 2.65 -15.96 10.83
CA HIS A 164 4.01 -16.48 10.67
C HIS A 164 5.06 -15.37 10.67
N LEU A 165 4.86 -14.29 9.89
CA LEU A 165 5.78 -13.15 9.87
C LEU A 165 5.88 -12.48 11.24
N LYS A 166 4.79 -12.47 12.01
CA LYS A 166 4.75 -11.87 13.35
C LYS A 166 5.63 -12.63 14.34
N VAL A 167 5.61 -13.96 14.28
CA VAL A 167 6.53 -14.82 15.07
C VAL A 167 7.98 -14.50 14.72
N LEU A 168 8.27 -14.31 13.43
CA LEU A 168 9.62 -14.06 12.93
C LEU A 168 10.12 -12.64 13.17
N VAL A 169 9.25 -11.65 13.44
CA VAL A 169 9.63 -10.23 13.47
C VAL A 169 10.73 -9.93 14.51
N ASN A 170 10.73 -10.67 15.62
CA ASN A 170 11.68 -10.52 16.72
C ASN A 170 12.86 -11.51 16.64
N ALA A 171 12.91 -12.38 15.63
CA ALA A 171 14.00 -13.34 15.48
C ALA A 171 15.31 -12.60 15.11
N THR A 172 16.38 -12.89 15.85
CA THR A 172 17.70 -12.30 15.62
C THR A 172 18.46 -12.96 14.48
N HIS A 173 18.15 -14.23 14.19
CA HIS A 173 18.72 -15.01 13.10
C HIS A 173 17.59 -15.45 12.17
N LEU A 174 17.32 -14.63 11.16
CA LEU A 174 16.38 -14.97 10.10
C LEU A 174 17.12 -15.67 8.96
N ASN A 175 16.51 -16.71 8.41
CA ASN A 175 16.96 -17.32 7.18
C ASN A 175 15.87 -17.19 6.10
N LEU A 176 16.25 -17.35 4.84
CA LEU A 176 15.31 -17.25 3.71
C LEU A 176 14.30 -18.41 3.68
N GLU A 177 14.69 -19.58 4.19
CA GLU A 177 13.87 -20.80 4.21
C GLU A 177 12.62 -20.63 5.07
N ASP A 178 12.71 -19.90 6.20
CA ASP A 178 11.59 -19.56 7.06
C ASP A 178 10.54 -18.73 6.29
N LEU A 179 10.99 -17.76 5.49
CA LEU A 179 10.13 -16.93 4.65
C LEU A 179 9.52 -17.73 3.49
N GLN A 180 10.32 -18.58 2.84
CA GLN A 180 9.85 -19.46 1.77
C GLN A 180 8.81 -20.46 2.26
N THR A 181 8.99 -21.00 3.46
CA THR A 181 8.03 -21.91 4.10
C THR A 181 6.68 -21.24 4.28
N ALA A 182 6.67 -19.99 4.78
CA ALA A 182 5.45 -19.22 4.94
C ALA A 182 4.73 -18.94 3.60
N LEU A 183 5.50 -18.64 2.54
CA LEU A 183 4.98 -18.39 1.19
C LEU A 183 4.44 -19.66 0.51
N THR A 184 5.13 -20.79 0.65
CA THR A 184 4.84 -22.03 -0.06
C THR A 184 3.66 -22.76 0.54
N ALA A 185 3.46 -22.67 1.87
CA ALA A 185 2.36 -23.33 2.57
C ALA A 185 0.95 -22.92 2.07
N ARG A 186 0.84 -21.82 1.29
CA ARG A 186 -0.44 -21.21 0.91
C ARG A 186 -0.55 -20.85 -0.58
N HIS A 187 0.37 -21.31 -1.42
CA HIS A 187 0.43 -20.95 -2.85
C HIS A 187 0.49 -19.43 -3.13
N LEU A 188 0.85 -18.62 -2.12
CA LEU A 188 0.93 -17.16 -2.22
C LEU A 188 2.14 -16.70 -3.05
N SER A 189 3.12 -17.59 -3.27
CA SER A 189 4.29 -17.38 -4.14
C SER A 189 4.01 -17.53 -5.63
N THR A 190 2.80 -17.97 -6.03
CA THR A 190 2.49 -18.20 -7.44
C THR A 190 2.24 -16.89 -8.19
N GLU A 191 2.70 -16.81 -9.45
CA GLU A 191 2.47 -15.64 -10.32
C GLU A 191 0.99 -15.27 -10.46
N GLN A 192 0.10 -16.25 -10.31
CA GLN A 192 -1.34 -16.11 -10.49
C GLN A 192 -2.09 -15.76 -9.20
N SER A 193 -1.38 -15.58 -8.08
CA SER A 193 -2.03 -15.22 -6.82
C SER A 193 -2.70 -13.85 -6.94
N PRO A 194 -4.02 -13.74 -6.70
CA PRO A 194 -4.73 -12.46 -6.73
C PRO A 194 -4.31 -11.50 -5.60
N LEU A 195 -3.50 -11.97 -4.65
CA LEU A 195 -3.01 -11.20 -3.49
C LEU A 195 -1.50 -11.00 -3.50
N LYS A 196 -0.85 -11.17 -4.65
CA LYS A 196 0.60 -11.07 -4.79
C LYS A 196 1.13 -9.73 -4.28
N ASP A 197 0.52 -8.62 -4.65
CA ASP A 197 0.97 -7.29 -4.23
C ASP A 197 0.76 -7.03 -2.73
N MET A 198 -0.34 -7.55 -2.16
CA MET A 198 -0.58 -7.51 -0.71
C MET A 198 0.45 -8.34 0.05
N THR A 199 0.78 -9.53 -0.47
CA THR A 199 1.81 -10.43 0.07
C THR A 199 3.17 -9.75 0.04
N ASN A 200 3.53 -9.14 -1.10
CA ASN A 200 4.75 -8.35 -1.24
C ASN A 200 4.78 -7.22 -0.22
N HIS A 201 3.68 -6.49 -0.02
CA HIS A 201 3.60 -5.43 0.98
C HIS A 201 3.90 -5.94 2.39
N LEU A 202 3.29 -7.05 2.80
CA LEU A 202 3.53 -7.63 4.12
C LEU A 202 4.99 -8.05 4.30
N ILE A 203 5.57 -8.72 3.30
CA ILE A 203 6.98 -9.17 3.34
C ILE A 203 7.91 -7.95 3.40
N MET A 204 7.66 -6.93 2.60
CA MET A 204 8.43 -5.70 2.63
C MET A 204 8.34 -4.99 3.98
N SER A 205 7.14 -4.93 4.56
CA SER A 205 6.96 -4.37 5.91
C SER A 205 7.71 -5.18 6.96
N PHE A 206 7.69 -6.51 6.85
CA PHE A 206 8.42 -7.43 7.72
C PHE A 206 9.93 -7.21 7.61
N LEU A 207 10.50 -7.17 6.41
CA LEU A 207 11.95 -6.95 6.19
C LEU A 207 12.41 -5.61 6.76
N LEU A 208 11.55 -4.59 6.68
CA LEU A 208 11.86 -3.26 7.20
C LEU A 208 11.76 -3.17 8.72
N CYS A 209 10.85 -3.93 9.34
CA CYS A 209 10.55 -3.81 10.77
C CYS A 209 11.22 -4.88 11.64
N SER A 210 11.68 -5.99 11.06
CA SER A 210 12.30 -7.08 11.82
C SER A 210 13.77 -6.83 12.12
N ALA A 211 14.24 -7.34 13.25
CA ALA A 211 15.62 -7.16 13.69
C ALA A 211 16.64 -7.82 12.75
N GLY A 212 16.29 -8.98 12.17
CA GLY A 212 17.11 -9.72 11.22
C GLY A 212 16.80 -9.45 9.73
N GLY A 213 15.80 -8.63 9.43
CA GLY A 213 15.27 -8.49 8.07
C GLY A 213 16.29 -8.01 7.05
N HIS A 214 17.20 -7.13 7.48
CA HIS A 214 18.32 -6.66 6.67
C HIS A 214 19.18 -7.81 6.11
N GLY A 215 19.41 -8.85 6.91
CA GLY A 215 20.30 -9.97 6.55
C GLY A 215 19.77 -10.87 5.45
N ILE A 216 18.46 -10.87 5.21
CA ILE A 216 17.81 -11.67 4.16
C ILE A 216 17.14 -10.79 3.08
N ALA A 217 17.28 -9.47 3.17
CA ALA A 217 16.50 -8.52 2.38
C ALA A 217 16.80 -8.66 0.87
N LYS A 218 18.07 -8.86 0.52
CA LYS A 218 18.51 -9.00 -0.88
C LYS A 218 17.91 -10.25 -1.51
N GLU A 219 18.07 -11.39 -0.88
CA GLU A 219 17.57 -12.68 -1.34
C GLU A 219 16.04 -12.71 -1.35
N SER A 220 15.41 -12.05 -0.38
CA SER A 220 13.95 -11.90 -0.33
C SER A 220 13.44 -11.07 -1.50
N VAL A 221 14.05 -9.93 -1.83
CA VAL A 221 13.62 -9.14 -3.00
C VAL A 221 13.86 -9.91 -4.29
N GLN A 222 15.00 -10.60 -4.44
CA GLN A 222 15.20 -11.50 -5.58
C GLN A 222 14.11 -12.57 -5.67
N LEU A 223 13.68 -13.12 -4.52
CA LEU A 223 12.57 -14.06 -4.43
C LEU A 223 11.25 -13.44 -4.94
N LEU A 224 10.96 -12.20 -4.53
CA LEU A 224 9.74 -11.48 -4.93
C LEU A 224 9.76 -11.04 -6.40
N THR A 225 10.94 -10.71 -6.95
CA THR A 225 11.11 -10.15 -8.29
C THR A 225 11.55 -11.15 -9.35
N LEU A 226 11.60 -12.46 -9.05
CA LEU A 226 11.88 -13.53 -10.04
C LEU A 226 10.91 -13.51 -11.23
N THR A 227 9.79 -12.81 -11.08
CA THR A 227 8.69 -12.73 -12.04
C THR A 227 8.55 -11.25 -12.43
N GLY A 228 8.91 -10.91 -13.68
CA GLY A 228 9.25 -9.54 -14.09
C GLY A 228 8.20 -8.45 -13.81
N ASP A 229 6.92 -8.83 -13.75
CA ASP A 229 5.81 -7.91 -13.46
C ASP A 229 5.75 -7.48 -11.98
N ALA A 230 6.19 -8.34 -11.05
CA ALA A 230 6.22 -8.02 -9.62
C ALA A 230 7.33 -7.04 -9.23
N ALA A 231 8.34 -6.88 -10.10
CA ALA A 231 9.45 -5.98 -9.85
C ALA A 231 8.99 -4.52 -9.74
N ASP A 232 8.04 -4.10 -10.58
CA ASP A 232 7.52 -2.74 -10.56
C ASP A 232 6.72 -2.46 -9.29
N GLY A 233 5.89 -3.41 -8.84
CA GLY A 233 5.14 -3.28 -7.57
C GLY A 233 6.06 -3.15 -6.35
N VAL A 234 7.08 -4.00 -6.27
CA VAL A 234 8.08 -3.96 -5.19
C VAL A 234 8.92 -2.67 -5.25
N PHE A 235 9.30 -2.25 -6.45
CA PHE A 235 10.07 -1.02 -6.67
C PHE A 235 9.31 0.22 -6.22
N GLU A 236 8.06 0.38 -6.65
CA GLU A 236 7.25 1.55 -6.31
C GLU A 236 6.88 1.59 -4.82
N LEU A 237 6.59 0.42 -4.22
CA LEU A 237 6.38 0.32 -2.79
C LEU A 237 7.62 0.78 -2.01
N LEU A 238 8.81 0.31 -2.40
CA LEU A 238 10.08 0.73 -1.81
C LEU A 238 10.36 2.21 -2.01
N GLY A 239 10.13 2.74 -3.21
CA GLY A 239 10.28 4.16 -3.52
C GLY A 239 9.40 5.03 -2.60
N SER A 240 8.15 4.64 -2.40
CA SER A 240 7.19 5.33 -1.53
C SER A 240 7.63 5.31 -0.06
N ILE A 241 8.05 4.15 0.46
CA ILE A 241 8.55 4.00 1.84
C ILE A 241 9.84 4.81 2.05
N ALA A 242 10.80 4.73 1.12
CA ALA A 242 12.07 5.41 1.19
C ALA A 242 11.91 6.94 1.17
N HIS A 243 11.04 7.45 0.29
CA HIS A 243 10.73 8.87 0.22
C HIS A 243 10.21 9.42 1.55
N ARG A 244 9.25 8.71 2.17
CA ARG A 244 8.69 9.09 3.47
C ARG A 244 9.76 9.09 4.57
N GLN A 245 10.57 8.04 4.65
CA GLN A 245 11.62 7.96 5.68
C GLN A 245 12.67 9.07 5.53
N ASN A 246 13.03 9.44 4.30
CA ASN A 246 13.95 10.56 4.06
C ASN A 246 13.42 11.88 4.64
N LYS A 247 12.10 12.12 4.60
CA LYS A 247 11.46 13.29 5.22
C LYS A 247 11.45 13.22 6.75
N GLN A 248 11.39 12.00 7.32
CA GLN A 248 11.42 11.76 8.77
C GLN A 248 12.84 11.82 9.38
N ARG A 249 13.91 11.68 8.57
CA ARG A 249 15.33 11.75 9.01
C ARG A 249 15.67 12.98 9.85
N HIS A 250 14.90 14.05 9.72
CA HIS A 250 15.09 15.29 10.47
C HIS A 250 14.46 15.28 11.88
N LYS A 251 13.78 14.20 12.30
CA LYS A 251 12.98 14.18 13.55
C LYS A 251 13.29 13.03 14.52
N ASP A 252 13.66 11.81 14.09
CA ASP A 252 13.87 10.66 15.00
C ASP A 252 15.09 9.79 14.64
N SER A 253 15.91 9.42 15.63
CA SER A 253 17.18 8.66 15.51
C SER A 253 17.02 7.12 15.51
N THR A 254 15.81 6.60 15.73
CA THR A 254 15.56 5.19 16.09
C THR A 254 15.35 4.23 14.91
N ASP A 255 15.54 4.68 13.66
CA ASP A 255 15.20 3.90 12.45
C ASP A 255 16.44 3.43 11.64
N TYR A 256 17.60 3.25 12.28
CA TYR A 256 18.87 2.97 11.58
C TYR A 256 18.83 1.65 10.79
N GLN A 257 18.27 0.58 11.36
CA GLN A 257 18.18 -0.72 10.68
C GLN A 257 17.25 -0.66 9.46
N SER A 258 16.06 -0.10 9.60
CA SER A 258 15.13 0.06 8.49
C SER A 258 15.74 0.91 7.36
N GLN A 259 16.52 1.95 7.70
CA GLN A 259 17.24 2.74 6.70
C GLN A 259 18.31 1.93 5.96
N MET A 260 19.04 1.06 6.67
CA MET A 260 20.04 0.19 6.05
C MET A 260 19.39 -0.83 5.13
N THR A 261 18.26 -1.41 5.55
CA THR A 261 17.43 -2.28 4.71
C THR A 261 16.96 -1.52 3.46
N ILE A 262 16.44 -0.30 3.57
CA ILE A 262 16.01 0.45 2.38
C ILE A 262 17.15 0.69 1.41
N LYS A 263 18.32 1.12 1.89
CA LYS A 263 19.48 1.35 1.01
C LYS A 263 19.87 0.09 0.26
N LEU A 264 20.01 -1.03 0.98
CA LEU A 264 20.32 -2.33 0.38
C LEU A 264 19.27 -2.72 -0.67
N LEU A 265 17.99 -2.55 -0.36
CA LEU A 265 16.92 -2.91 -1.27
C LEU A 265 16.88 -2.02 -2.53
N GLN A 266 17.20 -0.73 -2.40
CA GLN A 266 17.34 0.17 -3.54
C GLN A 266 18.54 -0.20 -4.44
N GLU A 267 19.66 -0.60 -3.85
CA GLU A 267 20.83 -1.09 -4.60
C GLU A 267 20.50 -2.36 -5.39
N VAL A 268 19.89 -3.35 -4.73
CA VAL A 268 19.49 -4.63 -5.34
C VAL A 268 18.54 -4.40 -6.51
N LEU A 269 17.56 -3.51 -6.36
CA LEU A 269 16.62 -3.17 -7.44
C LEU A 269 17.27 -2.43 -8.60
N SER A 270 18.28 -1.61 -8.34
CA SER A 270 19.05 -0.93 -9.39
C SER A 270 19.91 -1.91 -10.19
N GLU A 271 20.37 -2.99 -9.56
CA GLU A 271 21.12 -4.07 -10.20
C GLU A 271 20.23 -5.03 -11.01
N THR A 272 18.99 -5.27 -10.57
CA THR A 272 18.06 -6.20 -11.23
C THR A 272 17.25 -5.56 -12.36
N GLN A 273 17.33 -4.24 -12.55
CA GLN A 273 16.61 -3.55 -13.62
C GLN A 273 17.21 -3.94 -14.99
N PRO A 274 16.47 -4.62 -15.89
CA PRO A 274 16.98 -4.88 -17.23
C PRO A 274 17.12 -3.54 -17.97
N ARG A 275 18.34 -3.24 -18.42
CA ARG A 275 18.59 -2.13 -19.36
C ARG A 275 17.76 -2.41 -20.61
N THR A 276 16.67 -1.64 -20.78
CA THR A 276 15.80 -1.63 -21.96
C THR A 276 15.24 -2.99 -22.37
N VAL A 277 14.04 -3.31 -21.88
CA VAL A 277 13.13 -4.21 -22.58
C VAL A 277 11.85 -3.42 -22.86
N GLN A 278 11.41 -3.42 -24.12
CA GLN A 278 10.16 -2.78 -24.55
C GLN A 278 8.99 -3.29 -23.69
N PRO A 279 8.02 -2.44 -23.33
CA PRO A 279 6.89 -2.86 -22.52
C PRO A 279 6.02 -3.83 -23.34
N THR A 280 6.17 -5.12 -23.11
CA THR A 280 5.11 -6.08 -23.41
C THR A 280 4.00 -5.83 -22.41
N HIS A 281 3.02 -5.03 -22.83
CA HIS A 281 1.76 -4.82 -22.13
C HIS A 281 1.02 -6.16 -22.04
N THR A 282 1.27 -6.89 -20.96
CA THR A 282 0.37 -7.95 -20.52
C THR A 282 -0.49 -7.32 -19.43
N PRO A 283 -1.80 -7.09 -19.66
CA PRO A 283 -2.64 -6.48 -18.64
C PRO A 283 -2.81 -7.44 -17.47
N LEU A 284 -2.27 -7.06 -16.30
CA LEU A 284 -2.60 -7.68 -15.02
C LEU A 284 -4.05 -7.35 -14.67
N LYS A 285 -4.95 -8.26 -15.03
CA LYS A 285 -6.36 -8.22 -14.67
C LYS A 285 -6.54 -8.35 -13.16
N GLY A 286 -7.16 -7.38 -12.49
CA GLY A 286 -7.56 -7.62 -11.11
C GLY A 286 -8.40 -6.54 -10.44
N VAL A 287 -7.83 -5.34 -10.27
CA VAL A 287 -8.41 -4.32 -9.37
C VAL A 287 -9.69 -3.75 -9.95
N PHE A 288 -9.73 -3.48 -11.27
CA PHE A 288 -10.88 -2.82 -11.88
C PHE A 288 -12.03 -3.75 -12.25
N HIS A 289 -11.81 -5.06 -12.34
CA HIS A 289 -12.90 -6.04 -12.46
C HIS A 289 -13.82 -6.02 -11.23
N SER A 290 -13.33 -5.62 -10.07
CA SER A 290 -14.15 -5.50 -8.84
C SER A 290 -15.06 -4.27 -8.82
N PHE A 291 -14.88 -3.32 -9.76
CA PHE A 291 -15.69 -2.10 -9.86
C PHE A 291 -16.67 -2.07 -11.04
N GLN A 292 -16.65 -3.11 -11.88
CA GLN A 292 -17.57 -3.31 -13.03
C GLN A 292 -18.83 -4.04 -12.58
#